data_AF-A0A134BS95-F1
#
_entry.id   AF-A0A134BS95-F1
#
_cell.length_a   1.000
_cell.length_b   1.000
_cell.length_c   1.000
_cell.angle_alpha   90.00
_cell.angle_beta   90.00
_cell.angle_gamma   90.00
#
_symmetry.space_group_name_H-M   'P 1'
#
loop_
_entity.id
_entity.type
_entity.pdbx_description
1 polymer ?
#
loop_
_entity_poly.entity_id
_entity_poly.type
_entity_poly.pdbx_seq_one_letter_code
_entity_poly.pdbx_strand_id
1 'polypeptide(L)' 'MAGFIECRHLPNFNVVLRLMQSDGKNDRTIVELFGGQGTINVNSWSPDSEKFAYVSYELK' A
#
# COMPACT_ATOMS: atom_id res chain seq x y z
N MET A 1 16.08 -14.55 24.39
CA MET A 1 16.27 -13.32 23.60
C MET A 1 14.94 -12.96 22.98
N ALA A 2 14.27 -11.93 23.48
CA ALA A 2 13.09 -11.38 22.82
C ALA A 2 13.59 -10.56 21.62
N GLY A 3 13.38 -11.06 20.40
CA GLY A 3 13.71 -10.33 19.19
C GLY A 3 12.81 -9.10 19.10
N PHE A 4 13.41 -7.92 19.03
CA PHE A 4 12.69 -6.73 18.60
C PHE A 4 12.16 -7.01 17.20
N ILE A 5 10.84 -7.00 17.02
CA ILE A 5 10.24 -6.96 15.69
C ILE A 5 10.60 -5.58 15.14
N GLU A 6 11.66 -5.52 14.35
CA GLU A 6 11.99 -4.34 13.57
C GLU A 6 10.79 -4.13 12.63
N CYS A 7 10.02 -3.06 12.84
CA CYS A 7 8.90 -2.67 11.99
C CYS A 7 9.43 -2.15 10.65
N ARG A 8 10.17 -2.99 9.94
CA ARG A 8 10.73 -2.68 8.63
C ARG A 8 9.59 -2.79 7.64
N HIS A 9 9.36 -1.74 6.87
CA HIS A 9 8.41 -1.79 5.76
C HIS A 9 8.98 -2.78 4.74
N LEU A 10 8.51 -4.02 4.71
CA LEU A 10 9.15 -5.05 3.87
C LEU A 10 8.64 -4.97 2.42
N PRO A 11 9.50 -5.15 1.40
CA PRO A 11 9.08 -5.38 0.02
C PRO A 11 8.70 -6.86 -0.20
N ASN A 12 8.03 -7.15 -1.32
CA ASN A 12 7.80 -8.49 -1.88
C ASN A 12 6.77 -9.38 -1.15
N PHE A 13 5.60 -8.82 -0.86
CA PHE A 13 4.45 -9.55 -0.31
C PHE A 13 3.21 -9.38 -1.19
N ASN A 14 2.29 -10.34 -1.12
CA ASN A 14 0.93 -10.13 -1.59
C ASN A 14 0.25 -9.14 -0.63
N VAL A 15 -0.09 -7.96 -1.14
CA VAL A 15 -0.69 -6.86 -0.39
C VAL A 15 -1.98 -6.41 -1.06
N VAL A 16 -2.79 -5.70 -0.29
CA VAL A 16 -4.02 -5.07 -0.78
C VAL A 16 -3.93 -3.58 -0.56
N LEU A 17 -4.30 -2.79 -1.57
CA LEU A 17 -4.61 -1.38 -1.37
C LEU A 17 -6.08 -1.25 -1.03
N ARG A 18 -6.37 -0.41 -0.03
CA ARG A 18 -7.73 -0.10 0.40
C ARG A 18 -7.98 1.39 0.34
N LEU A 19 -9.20 1.75 -0.03
CA LEU A 19 -9.71 3.12 0.06
C LEU A 19 -10.78 3.17 1.14
N MET A 20 -10.77 4.20 1.96
CA MET A 20 -11.75 4.44 3.03
C MET A 20 -12.12 5.91 3.09
N GLN A 21 -13.22 6.22 3.76
CA GLN A 21 -13.58 7.60 4.09
C GLN A 21 -12.62 8.17 5.13
N SER A 22 -12.54 9.51 5.24
CA SER A 22 -11.63 10.19 6.17
C SER A 22 -11.92 9.90 7.64
N ASP A 23 -13.13 9.43 7.97
CA ASP A 23 -13.52 8.97 9.30
C ASP A 23 -13.14 7.50 9.58
N GLY A 24 -12.46 6.84 8.64
CA GLY A 24 -12.02 5.45 8.72
C GLY A 24 -13.09 4.42 8.36
N LYS A 25 -14.29 4.82 7.93
CA LYS A 25 -15.37 3.91 7.56
C LYS A 25 -15.40 3.60 6.06
N ASN A 26 -16.26 2.64 5.71
CA ASN A 26 -16.56 2.25 4.33
C ASN A 26 -15.29 1.86 3.56
N ASP A 27 -14.41 1.10 4.21
CA ASP A 27 -13.19 0.63 3.57
C ASP A 27 -13.51 -0.43 2.51
N ARG A 28 -12.77 -0.38 1.40
CA ARG A 28 -12.88 -1.38 0.33
C ARG A 28 -11.54 -1.64 -0.31
N THR A 29 -11.31 -2.88 -0.71
CA THR A 29 -10.17 -3.25 -1.56
C THR A 29 -10.35 -2.64 -2.93
N ILE A 30 -9.30 -1.97 -3.43
CA ILE A 30 -9.28 -1.38 -4.78
C ILE A 30 -8.33 -2.13 -5.72
N VAL A 31 -7.29 -2.77 -5.18
CA VAL A 31 -6.42 -3.68 -5.93
C VAL A 31 -5.72 -4.66 -4.99
N GLU A 32 -5.57 -5.90 -5.44
CA GLU A 32 -4.70 -6.92 -4.86
C GLU A 32 -3.46 -7.03 -5.76
N LEU A 33 -2.26 -6.96 -5.19
CA LEU A 33 -1.02 -6.95 -5.97
C LEU A 33 0.14 -7.56 -5.20
N PHE A 34 1.18 -7.97 -5.94
CA PHE A 34 2.48 -8.28 -5.36
C PHE A 34 3.32 -6.99 -5.25
N GLY A 35 3.72 -6.63 -4.03
CA GLY A 35 4.33 -5.34 -3.72
C GLY A 35 4.81 -5.22 -2.27
N GLY A 36 4.67 -4.04 -1.67
CA GLY A 36 5.09 -3.76 -0.30
C GLY A 36 5.80 -2.42 -0.20
N GLN A 37 7.01 -2.39 0.37
CA GLN A 37 7.84 -1.19 0.39
C GLN A 37 8.07 -0.63 -1.01
N GLY A 38 7.64 0.62 -1.22
CA GLY A 38 7.73 1.33 -2.49
C GLY A 38 6.45 1.25 -3.34
N THR A 39 5.44 0.47 -2.95
CA THR A 39 4.16 0.42 -3.68
C THR A 39 3.44 1.78 -3.60
N ILE A 40 3.32 2.34 -2.39
CA ILE A 40 2.90 3.74 -2.12
C ILE A 40 3.62 4.20 -0.85
N ASN A 41 4.59 5.12 -0.96
CA ASN A 41 5.32 5.65 0.20
C ASN A 41 5.05 7.14 0.45
N VAL A 42 4.65 7.85 -0.60
CA VAL A 42 4.36 9.28 -0.59
C VAL A 42 3.00 9.50 -1.21
N ASN A 43 2.39 10.66 -0.94
CA ASN A 43 1.14 11.03 -1.57
C ASN A 43 1.32 11.01 -3.10
N SER A 44 0.55 10.14 -3.75
CA SER A 44 0.63 9.85 -5.18
C SER A 44 -0.72 10.09 -5.88
N TRP A 45 -1.57 10.94 -5.29
CA TRP A 45 -2.86 11.33 -5.85
C TRP A 45 -2.69 12.37 -6.97
N SER A 46 -3.56 12.30 -7.97
CA SER A 46 -3.75 13.38 -8.93
C SER A 46 -4.27 14.63 -8.20
N PRO A 47 -3.97 15.85 -8.70
CA PRO A 47 -4.45 17.08 -8.07
C PRO A 47 -5.97 17.20 -7.95
N ASP A 48 -6.71 16.55 -8.86
CA ASP A 48 -8.18 16.46 -8.85
C ASP A 48 -8.74 15.37 -7.91
N SER A 49 -7.87 14.58 -7.26
CA SER A 49 -8.23 13.48 -6.35
C SER A 49 -9.02 12.33 -6.98
N GLU A 50 -9.14 12.27 -8.31
CA GLU A 50 -9.88 11.20 -8.98
C GLU A 50 -9.05 9.93 -9.18
N LYS A 51 -7.71 10.05 -9.18
CA LYS A 51 -6.77 8.96 -9.47
C LYS A 51 -5.59 9.00 -8.52
N PHE A 52 -4.94 7.86 -8.35
CA PHE A 52 -3.64 7.78 -7.69
C PHE A 52 -2.74 6.80 -8.43
N ALA A 53 -1.43 7.02 -8.36
CA ALA A 53 -0.43 6.10 -8.88
C ALA A 53 0.05 5.14 -7.80
N TYR A 54 0.37 3.90 -8.19
CA TYR A 54 1.03 2.90 -7.34
C TYR A 54 1.95 2.04 -8.20
N VAL A 55 2.86 1.30 -7.54
CA VAL A 55 3.77 0.36 -8.21
C VAL A 55 3.53 -1.07 -7.73
N SER A 56 3.33 -1.99 -8.67
CA SER A 56 3.38 -3.44 -8.45
C SER A 56 4.70 -4.00 -8.98
N TYR A 57 5.21 -5.06 -8.35
CA TYR A 57 6.46 -5.71 -8.74
C TYR A 57 6.18 -7.11 -9.30
N GLU A 58 7.08 -7.57 -10.15
CA GLU A 58 7.18 -8.98 -10.54
C GLU A 58 8.56 -9.50 -10.11
N LEU A 59 8.59 -10.65 -9.44
CA LEU A 59 9.85 -11.36 -9.19
C LEU A 59 10.16 -12.22 -10.41
N LYS A 60 11.40 -12.13 -10.89
CA LYS A 60 11.95 -13.03 -11.91
C LYS A 60 12.49 -14.31 -11.27
#